data_AF-A0A915AWT0-F1
#
_entry.id   AF-A0A915AWT0-F1
#
_cell.length_a   1.000
_cell.length_b   1.000
_cell.length_c   1.000
_cell.angle_alpha   90.00
_cell.angle_beta   90.00
_cell.angle_gamma   90.00
#
_symmetry.space_group_name_H-M   'P 1'
#
loop_
_entity.id
_entity.type
_entity.pdbx_description
1 polymer ?
#
loop_
_entity_poly.entity_id
_entity_poly.type
_entity_poly.pdbx_seq_one_letter_code
_entity_poly.pdbx_strand_id
1 'polypeptide(L)'
;ECTVYEWFAKQKKLAVPRTLHIKKHSSESSCGVIVMEDLGEKGQQGSLRDGLAIDGAKDLLRNLAMIHAKSLLSGDWTTMVPDISPLHYRDLAGKSEEACGTFLKNLSDEQKEELHSYLCADYLTSTVTEIGEYGMDRVLIHGQPMAINLILQGREKVIGILDWAKAHPGCFAEDVATAICWNLEPKERHCNEQRLLEFYHYNLVKYGAGNCQVTLEQVRKAYAHFLPLAMSVLILLAVNIDMSNDTKDAIVERSEMLANDI
;
A
#
# COMPACT_ATOMS: atom_id res chain seq x y z
N GLU A 1 9.64 -7.56 -7.56
CA GLU A 1 10.67 -7.19 -6.57
C GLU A 1 12.07 -6.89 -7.12
N CYS A 2 12.89 -7.86 -7.60
CA CYS A 2 14.30 -7.59 -8.01
C CYS A 2 14.45 -6.37 -8.92
N THR A 3 13.61 -6.27 -9.94
CA THR A 3 13.60 -5.15 -10.89
C THR A 3 13.28 -3.79 -10.25
N VAL A 4 12.46 -3.78 -9.21
CA VAL A 4 12.12 -2.58 -8.45
C VAL A 4 13.35 -2.10 -7.68
N TYR A 5 14.08 -3.00 -7.03
CA TYR A 5 15.33 -2.68 -6.34
C TYR A 5 16.47 -2.27 -7.28
N GLU A 6 16.49 -2.73 -8.54
CA GLU A 6 17.38 -2.18 -9.57
C GLU A 6 17.06 -0.73 -9.91
N TRP A 7 15.77 -0.39 -9.98
CA TRP A 7 15.36 1.00 -10.17
C TRP A 7 15.75 1.85 -8.96
N PHE A 8 15.47 1.37 -7.73
CA PHE A 8 15.86 2.07 -6.51
C PHE A 8 17.36 2.31 -6.37
N ALA A 9 18.21 1.38 -6.82
CA ALA A 9 19.66 1.56 -6.79
C ALA A 9 20.14 2.80 -7.58
N LYS A 10 19.34 3.27 -8.55
CA LYS A 10 19.60 4.49 -9.32
C LYS A 10 19.03 5.76 -8.68
N GLN A 11 18.15 5.60 -7.69
CA GLN A 11 17.47 6.70 -7.02
C GLN A 11 18.22 7.15 -5.76
N LYS A 12 18.19 8.45 -5.49
CA LYS A 12 18.74 9.03 -4.26
C LYS A 12 17.63 9.39 -3.28
N LYS A 13 17.93 9.26 -1.98
CA LYS A 13 17.13 9.71 -0.84
C LYS A 13 15.79 8.99 -0.65
N LEU A 14 15.61 7.79 -1.20
CA LEU A 14 14.44 6.96 -0.89
C LEU A 14 14.65 6.22 0.43
N ALA A 15 13.58 6.09 1.23
CA ALA A 15 13.59 5.25 2.43
C ALA A 15 13.43 3.77 2.04
N VAL A 16 14.43 3.23 1.35
CA VAL A 16 14.55 1.81 1.00
C VAL A 16 15.97 1.37 1.33
N PRO A 17 16.20 0.11 1.74
CA PRO A 17 17.54 -0.38 2.01
C PRO A 17 18.47 -0.21 0.80
N ARG A 18 19.72 0.15 1.05
CA ARG A 18 20.71 0.22 -0.03
C ARG A 18 20.95 -1.18 -0.59
N THR A 19 20.69 -1.36 -1.87
CA THR A 19 20.98 -2.62 -2.55
C THR A 19 22.49 -2.79 -2.75
N LEU A 20 23.02 -3.96 -2.36
CA LEU A 20 24.43 -4.35 -2.50
C LEU A 20 24.63 -5.30 -3.68
N HIS A 21 23.70 -6.23 -3.89
CA HIS A 21 23.74 -7.18 -4.99
C HIS A 21 22.33 -7.63 -5.39
N ILE A 22 22.10 -7.87 -6.68
CA ILE A 22 20.87 -8.46 -7.21
C ILE A 22 21.26 -9.58 -8.17
N LYS A 23 20.69 -10.77 -7.94
CA LYS A 23 20.71 -11.89 -8.88
C LYS A 23 19.26 -12.19 -9.26
N LYS A 24 18.90 -11.92 -10.51
CA LYS A 24 17.57 -12.26 -11.05
C LYS A 24 17.44 -13.77 -11.25
N HIS A 25 16.21 -14.25 -11.17
CA HIS A 25 15.85 -15.61 -11.59
C HIS A 25 16.08 -15.73 -13.10
N SER A 26 16.91 -16.69 -13.53
CA SER A 26 17.27 -16.90 -14.94
C SER A 26 16.76 -18.22 -15.54
N SER A 27 16.35 -19.18 -14.71
CA SER A 27 15.82 -20.50 -15.08
C SER A 27 15.12 -21.16 -13.88
N GLU A 28 14.29 -22.20 -14.13
CA GLU A 28 13.50 -22.94 -13.11
C GLU A 28 14.30 -23.41 -11.87
N SER A 29 15.63 -23.48 -11.95
CA SER A 29 16.54 -23.92 -10.88
C SER A 29 17.26 -22.81 -10.12
N SER A 30 17.05 -21.53 -10.46
CA SER A 30 17.80 -20.40 -9.87
C SER A 30 16.89 -19.45 -9.10
N CYS A 31 16.95 -19.41 -7.77
CA CYS A 31 16.19 -18.41 -7.01
C CYS A 31 16.70 -16.98 -7.29
N GLY A 32 15.76 -16.03 -7.30
CA GLY A 32 16.11 -14.61 -7.24
C GLY A 32 16.67 -14.27 -5.86
N VAL A 33 17.75 -13.48 -5.81
CA VAL A 33 18.41 -13.08 -4.56
C VAL A 33 18.66 -11.58 -4.59
N ILE A 34 18.32 -10.91 -3.49
CA ILE A 34 18.67 -9.51 -3.24
C ILE A 34 19.46 -9.45 -1.95
N VAL A 35 20.67 -8.88 -2.02
CA VAL A 35 21.48 -8.56 -0.85
C VAL A 35 21.41 -7.06 -0.66
N MET A 36 20.99 -6.62 0.52
CA MET A 36 20.76 -5.22 0.84
C MET A 36 21.27 -4.86 2.24
N GLU A 37 21.32 -3.57 2.52
CA GLU A 37 21.65 -3.04 3.84
C GLU A 37 20.73 -3.62 4.93
N ASP A 38 21.34 -4.04 6.04
CA ASP A 38 20.61 -4.37 7.27
C ASP A 38 20.27 -3.08 8.03
N LEU A 39 18.97 -2.92 8.33
CA LEU A 39 18.43 -1.77 9.06
C LEU A 39 18.07 -2.11 10.52
N GLY A 40 18.27 -3.35 10.98
CA GLY A 40 17.82 -3.83 12.29
C GLY A 40 18.47 -3.12 13.49
N GLU A 41 19.68 -2.59 13.34
CA GLU A 41 20.32 -1.79 14.38
C GLU A 41 19.81 -0.33 14.43
N LYS A 42 19.17 0.15 13.36
CA LYS A 42 18.74 1.55 13.20
C LYS A 42 17.25 1.77 13.46
N GLY A 43 16.47 0.70 13.41
CA GLY A 43 15.02 0.75 13.56
C GLY A 43 14.40 -0.62 13.80
N GLN A 44 13.09 -0.62 13.98
CA GLN A 44 12.30 -1.82 14.25
C GLN A 44 11.24 -1.99 13.18
N GLN A 45 10.90 -3.24 12.89
CA GLN A 45 9.78 -3.54 11.99
C GLN A 45 8.47 -3.02 12.62
N GLY A 46 7.60 -2.45 11.79
CA GLY A 46 6.28 -2.01 12.23
C GLY A 46 5.38 -3.18 12.64
N SER A 47 4.39 -2.88 13.48
CA SER A 47 3.45 -3.86 14.05
C SER A 47 2.16 -3.90 13.24
N LEU A 48 1.74 -5.08 12.79
CA LEU A 48 0.42 -5.24 12.15
C LEU A 48 -0.73 -4.87 13.10
N ARG A 49 -0.57 -5.25 14.37
CA ARG A 49 -1.56 -4.99 15.43
C ARG A 49 -1.65 -3.49 15.68
N ASP A 50 -0.53 -2.86 16.01
CA ASP A 50 -0.50 -1.48 16.51
C ASP A 50 -0.46 -0.43 15.39
N GLY A 51 -0.23 -0.85 14.15
CA GLY A 51 -0.08 0.05 13.00
C GLY A 51 1.07 1.05 13.18
N LEU A 52 0.80 2.29 12.80
CA LEU A 52 1.70 3.44 12.88
C LEU A 52 1.11 4.51 13.78
N ALA A 53 1.99 5.27 14.46
CA ALA A 53 1.60 6.55 14.99
C ALA A 53 1.32 7.54 13.85
N ILE A 54 0.54 8.58 14.13
CA ILE A 54 0.13 9.56 13.11
C ILE A 54 1.32 10.19 12.37
N ASP A 55 2.41 10.49 13.07
CA ASP A 55 3.60 11.08 12.45
C ASP A 55 4.38 10.04 11.63
N GLY A 56 4.35 8.76 12.02
CA GLY A 56 4.85 7.66 11.20
C GLY A 56 4.07 7.49 9.90
N ALA A 57 2.74 7.60 9.95
CA ALA A 57 1.90 7.58 8.75
C ALA A 57 2.15 8.80 7.84
N LYS A 58 2.34 9.99 8.41
CA LYS A 58 2.77 11.17 7.63
C LYS A 58 4.12 10.92 6.96
N ASP A 59 5.11 10.39 7.68
CA ASP A 59 6.44 10.12 7.13
C ASP A 59 6.40 9.05 6.04
N LEU A 60 5.55 8.03 6.19
CA LEU A 60 5.25 7.06 5.13
C LEU A 60 4.68 7.74 3.88
N LEU A 61 3.61 8.54 4.02
CA LEU A 61 2.99 9.27 2.91
C LEU A 61 3.98 10.21 2.21
N ARG A 62 4.89 10.85 2.95
CA ARG A 62 5.98 11.65 2.36
C ARG A 62 6.90 10.78 1.48
N ASN A 63 7.28 9.61 1.97
CA ASN A 63 8.17 8.70 1.24
C ASN A 63 7.47 8.12 0.00
N LEU A 64 6.20 7.73 0.11
CA LEU A 64 5.38 7.30 -1.04
C LEU A 64 5.25 8.41 -2.08
N ALA A 65 4.91 9.63 -1.66
CA ALA A 65 4.84 10.79 -2.57
C ALA A 65 6.15 11.03 -3.32
N MET A 66 7.30 10.85 -2.66
CA MET A 66 8.61 10.96 -3.30
C MET A 66 8.87 9.84 -4.31
N ILE A 67 8.48 8.60 -4.01
CA ILE A 67 8.61 7.45 -4.93
C ILE A 67 7.72 7.66 -6.15
N HIS A 68 6.44 8.01 -5.93
CA HIS A 68 5.48 8.31 -6.98
C HIS A 68 5.98 9.43 -7.89
N ALA A 69 6.38 10.57 -7.32
CA ALA A 69 6.93 11.69 -8.09
C ALA A 69 8.17 11.29 -8.90
N LYS A 70 9.12 10.56 -8.30
CA LYS A 70 10.33 10.10 -9.00
C LYS A 70 10.00 9.15 -10.14
N SER A 71 9.01 8.28 -9.95
CA SER A 71 8.55 7.37 -10.98
C SER A 71 7.89 8.11 -12.16
N LEU A 72 7.16 9.21 -11.93
CA LEU A 72 6.69 10.08 -13.02
C LEU A 72 7.83 10.71 -13.80
N LEU A 73 8.87 11.15 -13.08
CA LEU A 73 10.02 11.84 -13.68
C LEU A 73 10.96 10.89 -14.46
N SER A 74 10.91 9.58 -14.19
CA SER A 74 11.76 8.58 -14.86
C SER A 74 10.91 7.50 -15.50
N GLY A 75 10.89 7.39 -16.83
CA GLY A 75 10.06 6.39 -17.52
C GLY A 75 10.60 4.96 -17.47
N ASP A 76 11.89 4.75 -17.16
CA ASP A 76 12.57 3.47 -17.33
C ASP A 76 11.85 2.28 -16.65
N TRP A 77 11.28 2.49 -15.46
CA TRP A 77 10.62 1.43 -14.69
C TRP A 77 9.38 0.87 -15.38
N THR A 78 8.70 1.65 -16.24
CA THR A 78 7.47 1.23 -16.93
C THR A 78 7.66 0.04 -17.86
N THR A 79 8.88 -0.17 -18.36
CA THR A 79 9.23 -1.33 -19.21
C THR A 79 9.80 -2.51 -18.43
N MET A 80 10.18 -2.28 -17.16
CA MET A 80 10.87 -3.27 -16.35
C MET A 80 9.94 -3.92 -15.33
N VAL A 81 9.02 -3.14 -14.74
CA VAL A 81 8.07 -3.62 -13.73
C VAL A 81 6.78 -4.05 -14.46
N PRO A 82 6.40 -5.33 -14.39
CA PRO A 82 5.18 -5.79 -15.03
C PRO A 82 3.93 -5.27 -14.32
N ASP A 83 2.82 -5.23 -15.04
CA ASP A 83 1.50 -5.09 -14.42
C ASP A 83 1.23 -6.25 -13.45
N ILE A 84 0.40 -5.99 -12.45
CA ILE A 84 -0.01 -7.04 -11.52
C ILE A 84 -0.87 -8.08 -12.24
N SER A 85 -0.58 -9.36 -12.01
CA SER A 85 -1.32 -10.45 -12.66
C SER A 85 -2.79 -10.42 -12.23
N PRO A 86 -3.77 -10.51 -13.16
CA PRO A 86 -5.19 -10.65 -12.79
C PRO A 86 -5.48 -11.88 -11.91
N LEU A 87 -4.62 -12.91 -11.97
CA LEU A 87 -4.73 -14.06 -11.07
C LEU A 87 -4.54 -13.67 -9.61
N HIS A 88 -3.76 -12.63 -9.31
CA HIS A 88 -3.56 -12.16 -7.95
C HIS A 88 -4.88 -11.79 -7.27
N TYR A 89 -5.72 -11.00 -7.93
CA TYR A 89 -7.00 -10.58 -7.37
C TYR A 89 -8.05 -11.68 -7.39
N ARG A 90 -7.96 -12.63 -8.33
CA ARG A 90 -8.76 -13.84 -8.29
C ARG A 90 -8.45 -14.71 -7.07
N ASP A 91 -7.16 -14.92 -6.80
CA ASP A 91 -6.72 -15.70 -5.65
C ASP A 91 -7.10 -15.02 -4.33
N LEU A 92 -7.00 -13.68 -4.26
CA LEU A 92 -7.48 -12.89 -3.12
C LEU A 92 -8.99 -13.00 -2.94
N ALA A 93 -9.77 -12.78 -3.99
CA ALA A 93 -11.24 -12.85 -3.93
C ALA A 93 -11.74 -14.26 -3.54
N GLY A 94 -10.97 -15.31 -3.85
CA GLY A 94 -11.25 -16.67 -3.38
C GLY A 94 -11.21 -16.85 -1.84
N LYS A 95 -10.79 -15.82 -1.10
CA LYS A 95 -10.78 -15.78 0.37
C LYS A 95 -11.97 -15.03 0.98
N SER A 96 -12.90 -14.54 0.16
CA SER A 96 -14.00 -13.68 0.61
C SER A 96 -14.85 -14.31 1.71
N GLU A 97 -15.26 -15.57 1.56
CA GLU A 97 -16.09 -16.27 2.55
C GLU A 97 -15.39 -16.37 3.91
N GLU A 98 -14.11 -16.78 3.91
CA GLU A 98 -13.29 -16.88 5.12
C GLU A 98 -13.04 -15.51 5.76
N ALA A 99 -12.77 -14.50 4.95
CA ALA A 99 -12.56 -13.12 5.40
C ALA A 99 -13.85 -12.56 6.04
N CYS A 100 -15.00 -12.76 5.41
CA CYS A 100 -16.30 -12.34 5.96
C CYS A 100 -16.62 -13.05 7.28
N GLY A 101 -16.42 -14.36 7.34
CA GLY A 101 -16.66 -15.15 8.55
C GLY A 101 -15.71 -14.82 9.71
N THR A 102 -14.55 -14.23 9.41
CA THR A 102 -13.50 -13.96 10.39
C THR A 102 -13.42 -12.49 10.80
N PHE A 103 -13.22 -11.60 9.83
CA PHE A 103 -12.89 -10.19 10.04
C PHE A 103 -14.10 -9.26 9.96
N LEU A 104 -15.21 -9.74 9.39
CA LEU A 104 -16.49 -9.02 9.33
C LEU A 104 -17.57 -9.73 10.15
N LYS A 105 -17.17 -10.60 11.09
CA LYS A 105 -18.07 -11.53 11.79
C LYS A 105 -19.20 -10.81 12.56
N ASN A 106 -18.95 -9.59 13.07
CA ASN A 106 -19.93 -8.85 13.87
C ASN A 106 -20.85 -7.94 13.03
N LEU A 107 -20.64 -7.84 11.71
CA LEU A 107 -21.54 -7.10 10.82
C LEU A 107 -22.85 -7.88 10.59
N SER A 108 -23.94 -7.15 10.34
CA SER A 108 -25.22 -7.76 9.95
C SER A 108 -25.10 -8.43 8.57
N ASP A 109 -26.06 -9.30 8.25
CA ASP A 109 -26.08 -9.97 6.94
C ASP A 109 -26.32 -8.96 5.81
N GLU A 110 -27.13 -7.92 6.05
CA GLU A 110 -27.33 -6.82 5.09
C GLU A 110 -26.02 -6.05 4.83
N GLN A 111 -25.26 -5.72 5.87
CA GLN A 111 -23.97 -5.05 5.72
C GLN A 111 -22.96 -5.92 4.96
N LYS A 112 -22.94 -7.23 5.22
CA LYS A 112 -22.09 -8.17 4.48
C LYS A 112 -22.50 -8.29 3.01
N GLU A 113 -23.80 -8.24 2.71
CA GLU A 113 -24.31 -8.28 1.35
C GLU A 113 -23.89 -7.03 0.56
N GLU A 114 -23.95 -5.85 1.17
CA GLU A 114 -23.46 -4.60 0.55
C GLU A 114 -21.96 -4.67 0.20
N LEU A 115 -21.16 -5.23 1.12
CA LEU A 115 -19.70 -5.37 0.94
C LEU A 115 -19.31 -6.45 -0.07
N HIS A 116 -20.18 -7.42 -0.36
CA HIS A 116 -19.87 -8.54 -1.25
C HIS A 116 -19.43 -8.06 -2.65
N SER A 117 -19.99 -6.94 -3.12
CA SER A 117 -19.61 -6.32 -4.39
C SER A 117 -18.12 -5.92 -4.45
N TYR A 118 -17.53 -5.54 -3.32
CA TYR A 118 -16.13 -5.12 -3.20
C TYR A 118 -15.14 -6.27 -2.99
N LEU A 119 -15.63 -7.48 -2.70
CA LEU A 119 -14.81 -8.66 -2.39
C LEU A 119 -14.69 -9.63 -3.57
N CYS A 120 -15.17 -9.25 -4.75
CA CYS A 120 -15.11 -10.08 -5.95
C CYS A 120 -13.93 -9.71 -6.86
N ALA A 121 -13.43 -10.68 -7.61
CA ALA A 121 -12.25 -10.52 -8.47
C ALA A 121 -12.43 -9.44 -9.54
N ASP A 122 -13.65 -9.30 -10.06
CA ASP A 122 -13.98 -8.33 -11.11
C ASP A 122 -13.82 -6.90 -10.57
N TYR A 123 -14.39 -6.60 -9.41
CA TYR A 123 -14.23 -5.29 -8.76
C TYR A 123 -12.77 -4.96 -8.45
N LEU A 124 -12.04 -5.91 -7.84
CA LEU A 124 -10.64 -5.70 -7.49
C LEU A 124 -9.80 -5.41 -8.74
N THR A 125 -10.04 -6.15 -9.82
CA THR A 125 -9.30 -6.00 -11.09
C THR A 125 -9.68 -4.72 -11.82
N SER A 126 -10.96 -4.37 -11.92
CA SER A 126 -11.41 -3.16 -12.62
C SER A 126 -10.90 -1.90 -11.92
N THR A 127 -10.98 -1.86 -10.58
CA THR A 127 -10.55 -0.70 -9.78
C THR A 127 -9.08 -0.35 -10.01
N VAL A 128 -8.19 -1.35 -10.08
CA VAL A 128 -6.76 -1.11 -10.29
C VAL A 128 -6.38 -0.88 -11.75
N THR A 129 -7.26 -1.19 -12.70
CA THR A 129 -6.99 -1.01 -14.14
C THR A 129 -7.59 0.29 -14.69
N GLU A 130 -8.67 0.79 -14.11
CA GLU A 130 -9.40 2.00 -14.52
C GLU A 130 -8.85 3.30 -13.87
N ILE A 131 -7.59 3.64 -14.19
CA ILE A 131 -6.82 4.68 -13.46
C ILE A 131 -6.96 6.10 -14.05
N GLY A 132 -7.54 6.22 -15.25
CA GLY A 132 -7.38 7.39 -16.14
C GLY A 132 -8.01 8.72 -15.68
N GLU A 133 -8.78 8.74 -14.58
CA GLU A 133 -9.59 9.91 -14.21
C GLU A 133 -8.97 10.88 -13.19
N TYR A 134 -7.82 10.53 -12.60
CA TYR A 134 -7.31 11.26 -11.42
C TYR A 134 -6.22 12.30 -11.74
N GLY A 135 -6.03 12.64 -13.01
CA GLY A 135 -5.14 13.73 -13.44
C GLY A 135 -3.65 13.43 -13.30
N MET A 136 -3.28 12.15 -13.22
CA MET A 136 -1.90 11.71 -13.14
C MET A 136 -1.72 10.37 -13.85
N ASP A 137 -0.61 10.23 -14.58
CA ASP A 137 -0.22 8.96 -15.18
C ASP A 137 0.08 7.91 -14.09
N ARG A 138 0.10 6.63 -14.52
CA ARG A 138 0.47 5.52 -13.64
C ARG A 138 1.85 5.75 -13.03
N VAL A 139 1.96 5.47 -11.75
CA VAL A 139 3.21 5.53 -10.99
C VAL A 139 3.63 4.16 -10.53
N LEU A 140 4.89 4.04 -10.15
CA LEU A 140 5.36 2.86 -9.43
C LEU A 140 4.77 2.91 -8.03
N ILE A 141 3.75 2.10 -7.78
CA ILE A 141 3.18 1.91 -6.45
C ILE A 141 3.77 0.68 -5.78
N HIS A 142 3.67 0.62 -4.46
CA HIS A 142 4.07 -0.52 -3.64
C HIS A 142 3.01 -1.62 -3.63
N GLY A 143 1.73 -1.24 -3.58
CA GLY A 143 0.56 -2.11 -3.47
C GLY A 143 0.27 -2.63 -2.06
N GLN A 144 1.24 -2.60 -1.14
CA GLN A 144 1.10 -3.08 0.24
C GLN A 144 1.96 -2.29 1.25
N PRO A 145 1.85 -0.95 1.33
CA PRO A 145 2.62 -0.11 2.26
C PRO A 145 2.10 -0.21 3.72
N MET A 146 2.12 -1.42 4.27
CA MET A 146 1.60 -1.77 5.60
C MET A 146 2.73 -1.81 6.62
N ALA A 147 2.44 -1.64 7.91
CA ALA A 147 3.43 -1.50 8.97
C ALA A 147 4.45 -2.64 9.01
N ILE A 148 4.04 -3.87 8.72
CA ILE A 148 4.94 -5.04 8.66
C ILE A 148 6.00 -4.93 7.55
N ASN A 149 5.75 -4.13 6.52
CA ASN A 149 6.67 -3.89 5.41
C ASN A 149 7.52 -2.63 5.65
N LEU A 150 7.51 -2.07 6.87
CA LEU A 150 8.22 -0.84 7.22
C LEU A 150 9.23 -1.10 8.32
N ILE A 151 10.39 -0.45 8.21
CA ILE A 151 11.36 -0.27 9.29
C ILE A 151 11.27 1.17 9.79
N LEU A 152 11.01 1.31 11.09
CA LEU A 152 10.81 2.58 11.77
C LEU A 152 11.97 2.89 12.71
N GLN A 153 12.48 4.11 12.63
CA GLN A 153 13.34 4.68 13.66
C GLN A 153 12.44 5.37 14.70
N GLY A 154 12.23 4.72 15.84
CA GLY A 154 11.19 5.12 16.79
C GLY A 154 9.79 4.80 16.24
N ARG A 155 8.78 5.64 16.55
CA ARG A 155 7.41 5.49 16.02
C ARG A 155 7.06 6.45 14.88
N GLU A 156 7.97 7.36 14.54
CA GLU A 156 7.64 8.56 13.75
C GLU A 156 8.32 8.59 12.38
N LYS A 157 9.41 7.84 12.19
CA LYS A 157 10.26 7.98 11.00
C LYS A 157 10.44 6.66 10.27
N VAL A 158 10.02 6.62 9.01
CA VAL A 158 10.22 5.47 8.12
C VAL A 158 11.64 5.54 7.56
N ILE A 159 12.47 4.54 7.87
CA ILE A 159 13.84 4.43 7.38
C ILE A 159 14.00 3.32 6.33
N GLY A 160 13.01 2.44 6.20
CA GLY A 160 12.98 1.42 5.15
C GLY A 160 11.54 1.03 4.81
N ILE A 161 11.24 0.98 3.53
CA ILE A 161 10.03 0.40 2.95
C ILE A 161 10.49 -0.86 2.20
N LEU A 162 10.00 -2.02 2.63
CA LEU A 162 10.43 -3.36 2.23
C LEU A 162 9.34 -4.09 1.47
N ASP A 163 9.64 -5.29 0.98
CA ASP A 163 8.69 -6.17 0.28
C ASP A 163 7.98 -5.50 -0.90
N TRP A 164 8.75 -5.29 -1.97
CA TRP A 164 8.24 -4.72 -3.22
C TRP A 164 7.79 -5.82 -4.19
N ALA A 165 7.27 -6.94 -3.67
CA ALA A 165 6.78 -8.06 -4.47
C ALA A 165 5.48 -7.71 -5.21
N LYS A 166 4.64 -6.85 -4.63
CA LYS A 166 3.36 -6.38 -5.21
C LYS A 166 3.45 -5.05 -5.95
N ALA A 167 4.66 -4.51 -6.09
CA ALA A 167 4.86 -3.26 -6.79
C ALA A 167 4.54 -3.38 -8.28
N HIS A 168 3.79 -2.42 -8.80
CA HIS A 168 3.31 -2.42 -10.19
C HIS A 168 3.02 -0.99 -10.68
N PRO A 169 2.84 -0.78 -12.00
CA PRO A 169 2.28 0.46 -12.53
C PRO A 169 0.81 0.61 -12.10
N GLY A 170 0.51 1.61 -11.27
CA GLY A 170 -0.83 1.76 -10.70
C GLY A 170 -1.20 3.20 -10.39
N CYS A 171 -2.39 3.36 -9.79
CA CYS A 171 -2.82 4.65 -9.26
C CYS A 171 -2.15 4.88 -7.91
N PHE A 172 -1.57 6.07 -7.72
CA PHE A 172 -1.00 6.45 -6.42
C PHE A 172 -1.97 6.32 -5.24
N ALA A 173 -3.27 6.45 -5.51
CA ALA A 173 -4.29 6.41 -4.48
C ALA A 173 -4.46 5.02 -3.87
N GLU A 174 -4.05 3.96 -4.55
CA GLU A 174 -4.00 2.61 -3.99
C GLU A 174 -3.05 2.56 -2.79
N ASP A 175 -1.84 3.09 -2.96
CA ASP A 175 -0.84 3.19 -1.90
C ASP A 175 -1.29 4.14 -0.79
N VAL A 176 -1.89 5.28 -1.13
CA VAL A 176 -2.35 6.27 -0.13
C VAL A 176 -3.52 5.70 0.69
N ALA A 177 -4.50 5.08 0.04
CA ALA A 177 -5.63 4.46 0.71
C ALA A 177 -5.16 3.32 1.61
N THR A 178 -4.33 2.42 1.09
CA THR A 178 -3.76 1.31 1.87
C THR A 178 -2.93 1.81 3.04
N ALA A 179 -2.05 2.79 2.82
CA ALA A 179 -1.20 3.35 3.86
C ALA A 179 -1.98 4.01 5.00
N ILE A 180 -3.13 4.62 4.71
CA ILE A 180 -3.99 5.24 5.73
C ILE A 180 -4.86 4.18 6.42
N CYS A 181 -5.49 3.28 5.66
CA CYS A 181 -6.47 2.33 6.19
C CYS A 181 -5.85 1.20 7.01
N TRP A 182 -4.69 0.70 6.62
CA TRP A 182 -4.06 -0.43 7.30
C TRP A 182 -3.25 -0.05 8.52
N ASN A 183 -2.74 1.18 8.54
CA ASN A 183 -1.75 1.60 9.53
C ASN A 183 -2.32 2.50 10.62
N LEU A 184 -3.49 3.09 10.45
CA LEU A 184 -4.05 3.98 11.45
C LEU A 184 -5.24 3.34 12.15
N GLU A 185 -5.33 3.62 13.45
CA GLU A 185 -6.54 3.39 14.22
C GLU A 185 -7.71 4.21 13.65
N PRO A 186 -8.95 3.69 13.66
CA PRO A 186 -10.10 4.35 13.07
C PRO A 186 -10.26 5.82 13.50
N LYS A 187 -10.13 6.08 14.81
CA LYS A 187 -10.21 7.43 15.37
C LYS A 187 -9.13 8.36 14.81
N GLU A 188 -7.88 7.89 14.71
CA GLU A 188 -6.78 8.70 14.18
C GLU A 188 -6.95 8.96 12.69
N ARG A 189 -7.45 7.98 11.94
CA ARG A 189 -7.78 8.14 10.52
C ARG A 189 -8.83 9.22 10.31
N HIS A 190 -10.01 9.10 10.93
CA HIS A 190 -11.09 10.09 10.78
C HIS A 190 -10.66 11.50 11.21
N CYS A 191 -9.91 11.63 12.30
CA CYS A 191 -9.48 12.95 12.80
C CYS A 191 -8.42 13.62 11.93
N ASN A 192 -7.68 12.86 11.11
CA ASN A 192 -6.51 13.36 10.39
C ASN A 192 -6.56 13.16 8.87
N GLU A 193 -7.54 12.45 8.32
CA GLU A 193 -7.64 12.10 6.90
C GLU A 193 -7.36 13.29 5.99
N GLN A 194 -8.11 14.38 6.15
CA GLN A 194 -7.94 15.58 5.33
C GLN A 194 -6.50 16.11 5.39
N ARG A 195 -5.91 16.18 6.60
CA ARG A 195 -4.54 16.68 6.79
C ARG A 195 -3.49 15.74 6.18
N LEU A 196 -3.74 14.43 6.21
CA LEU A 196 -2.86 13.42 5.60
C LEU A 196 -2.89 13.53 4.08
N LEU A 197 -4.07 13.70 3.48
CA LEU A 197 -4.21 13.89 2.04
C LEU A 197 -3.58 15.21 1.57
N GLU A 198 -3.77 16.30 2.31
CA GLU A 198 -3.11 17.59 2.08
C GLU A 198 -1.58 17.44 2.17
N PHE A 199 -1.09 16.71 3.17
CA PHE A 199 0.34 16.49 3.35
C PHE A 199 0.95 15.63 2.23
N TYR A 200 0.25 14.58 1.80
CA TYR A 200 0.66 13.77 0.64
C TYR A 200 0.71 14.63 -0.63
N HIS A 201 -0.37 15.38 -0.91
CA HIS A 201 -0.46 16.28 -2.07
C HIS A 201 0.69 17.29 -2.12
N TYR A 202 0.93 17.99 -1.00
CA TYR A 202 2.02 18.95 -0.87
C TYR A 202 3.37 18.33 -1.23
N ASN A 203 3.67 17.14 -0.69
CA ASN A 203 4.94 16.46 -0.95
C ASN A 203 5.04 15.94 -2.40
N LEU A 204 3.95 15.42 -2.96
CA LEU A 204 3.91 14.95 -4.34
C LEU A 204 4.22 16.08 -5.32
N VAL A 205 3.56 17.23 -5.18
CA VAL A 205 3.82 18.43 -6.01
C VAL A 205 5.26 18.93 -5.81
N LYS A 206 5.73 18.99 -4.57
CA LYS A 206 7.10 19.41 -4.22
C LYS A 206 8.15 18.52 -4.89
N TYR A 207 8.00 17.20 -4.86
CA TYR A 207 8.95 16.27 -5.46
C TYR A 207 8.78 16.10 -6.96
N GLY A 208 7.59 16.36 -7.50
CA GLY A 208 7.29 16.32 -8.93
C GLY A 208 7.93 17.45 -9.74
N ALA A 209 8.57 18.44 -9.08
CA ALA A 209 9.32 19.51 -9.72
C ALA A 209 8.55 20.27 -10.84
N GLY A 210 7.24 20.44 -10.67
CA GLY A 210 6.36 21.12 -11.64
C GLY A 210 5.77 20.21 -12.73
N ASN A 211 6.22 18.95 -12.84
CA ASN A 211 5.67 17.97 -13.78
C ASN A 211 4.44 17.22 -13.23
N CYS A 212 4.17 17.34 -11.94
CA CYS A 212 2.95 16.81 -11.32
C CYS A 212 1.98 17.97 -11.06
N GLN A 213 0.86 17.98 -11.79
CA GLN A 213 -0.19 19.01 -11.70
C GLN A 213 -1.47 18.50 -11.03
N VAL A 214 -1.41 17.37 -10.32
CA VAL A 214 -2.56 16.83 -9.61
C VAL A 214 -3.04 17.84 -8.56
N THR A 215 -4.34 18.05 -8.50
CA THR A 215 -4.98 18.92 -7.51
C THR A 215 -5.28 18.14 -6.23
N LEU A 216 -5.43 18.85 -5.11
CA LEU A 216 -5.87 18.22 -3.86
C LEU A 216 -7.23 17.54 -4.00
N GLU A 217 -8.13 18.12 -4.81
CA GLU A 217 -9.45 17.53 -5.06
C GLU A 217 -9.36 16.21 -5.84
N GLN A 218 -8.45 16.12 -6.81
CA GLN A 218 -8.17 14.85 -7.49
C GLN A 218 -7.59 13.81 -6.53
N VAL A 219 -6.70 14.22 -5.60
CA VAL A 219 -6.18 13.31 -4.56
C VAL A 219 -7.31 12.80 -3.67
N ARG A 220 -8.25 13.67 -3.26
CA ARG A 220 -9.42 13.26 -2.46
C ARG A 220 -10.36 12.33 -3.21
N LYS A 221 -10.70 12.66 -4.46
CA LYS A 221 -11.53 11.81 -5.33
C LYS A 221 -10.88 10.43 -5.51
N ALA A 222 -9.58 10.39 -5.79
CA ALA A 222 -8.84 9.15 -5.97
C ALA A 222 -8.78 8.34 -4.66
N TYR A 223 -8.48 8.97 -3.53
CA TYR A 223 -8.49 8.30 -2.22
C TYR A 223 -9.85 7.67 -1.91
N ALA A 224 -10.94 8.43 -2.08
CA ALA A 224 -12.30 7.92 -1.84
C ALA A 224 -12.65 6.73 -2.74
N HIS A 225 -12.22 6.76 -4.01
CA HIS A 225 -12.43 5.65 -4.93
C HIS A 225 -11.65 4.38 -4.54
N PHE A 226 -10.43 4.54 -4.03
CA PHE A 226 -9.57 3.42 -3.62
C PHE A 226 -9.82 2.96 -2.17
N LEU A 227 -10.67 3.66 -1.40
CA LEU A 227 -10.98 3.31 -0.02
C LEU A 227 -11.60 1.91 0.12
N PRO A 228 -12.62 1.51 -0.68
CA PRO A 228 -13.17 0.16 -0.59
C PRO A 228 -12.16 -0.91 -1.03
N LEU A 229 -11.31 -0.60 -2.02
CA LEU A 229 -10.22 -1.51 -2.41
C LEU A 229 -9.26 -1.75 -1.24
N ALA A 230 -8.85 -0.68 -0.53
CA ALA A 230 -7.93 -0.80 0.59
C ALA A 230 -8.51 -1.67 1.73
N MET A 231 -9.82 -1.55 2.00
CA MET A 231 -10.54 -2.41 2.95
C MET A 231 -10.60 -3.86 2.47
N SER A 232 -11.00 -4.10 1.22
CA SER A 232 -11.06 -5.45 0.66
C SER A 232 -9.71 -6.15 0.70
N VAL A 233 -8.65 -5.44 0.29
CA VAL A 233 -7.28 -5.95 0.32
C VAL A 233 -6.85 -6.25 1.76
N LEU A 234 -7.27 -5.44 2.75
CA LEU A 234 -7.06 -5.68 4.19
C LEU A 234 -7.57 -7.04 4.63
N ILE A 235 -8.86 -7.27 4.48
CA ILE A 235 -9.47 -8.47 5.03
C ILE A 235 -9.07 -9.73 4.25
N LEU A 236 -8.89 -9.64 2.93
CA LEU A 236 -8.55 -10.79 2.09
C LEU A 236 -7.09 -11.24 2.28
N LEU A 237 -6.16 -10.30 2.49
CA LEU A 237 -4.78 -10.64 2.79
C LEU A 237 -4.60 -11.11 4.22
N ALA A 238 -5.32 -10.52 5.19
CA ALA A 238 -5.23 -10.90 6.59
C ALA A 238 -5.52 -12.39 6.83
N VAL A 239 -6.34 -13.02 5.99
CA VAL A 239 -6.58 -14.48 6.00
C VAL A 239 -5.31 -15.30 5.84
N ASN A 240 -4.32 -14.81 5.07
CA ASN A 240 -3.09 -15.56 4.78
C ASN A 240 -1.94 -15.22 5.74
N ILE A 241 -2.15 -14.31 6.70
CA ILE A 241 -1.12 -13.89 7.64
C ILE A 241 -1.29 -14.71 8.91
N ASP A 242 -0.28 -15.51 9.25
CA ASP A 242 -0.22 -16.15 10.56
C ASP A 242 -0.02 -15.06 11.64
N MET A 243 -1.00 -14.92 12.51
CA MET A 243 -1.06 -13.83 13.48
C MET A 243 -1.60 -14.30 14.83
N SER A 244 -1.14 -13.65 15.89
CA SER A 244 -1.68 -13.87 17.24
C SER A 244 -3.15 -13.48 17.33
N ASN A 245 -3.88 -14.04 18.31
CA ASN A 245 -5.27 -13.67 18.56
C ASN A 245 -5.44 -12.17 18.81
N ASP A 246 -4.55 -11.56 19.60
CA ASP A 246 -4.58 -10.12 19.86
C ASP A 246 -4.43 -9.28 18.59
N THR A 247 -3.57 -9.72 17.66
CA THR A 247 -3.42 -9.09 16.34
C THR A 247 -4.71 -9.25 15.53
N LYS A 248 -5.29 -10.46 15.53
CA LYS A 248 -6.51 -10.76 14.80
C LYS A 248 -7.69 -9.91 15.28
N ASP A 249 -7.85 -9.74 16.58
CA ASP A 249 -8.91 -8.93 17.17
C ASP A 249 -8.76 -7.44 16.81
N ALA A 250 -7.53 -6.91 16.82
CA ALA A 250 -7.26 -5.54 16.34
C ALA A 250 -7.61 -5.34 14.86
N ILE A 251 -7.34 -6.36 14.02
CA ILE A 251 -7.72 -6.34 12.60
C ILE A 251 -9.23 -6.43 12.42
N VAL A 252 -9.95 -7.22 13.24
CA VAL A 252 -11.43 -7.27 13.24
C VAL A 252 -12.00 -5.87 13.52
N GLU A 253 -11.56 -5.21 14.60
CA GLU A 253 -12.04 -3.86 14.96
C GLU A 253 -11.79 -2.85 13.84
N ARG A 254 -10.58 -2.86 13.26
CA ARG A 254 -10.22 -1.97 12.15
C ARG A 254 -11.07 -2.24 10.89
N SER A 255 -11.32 -3.51 10.58
CA SER A 255 -12.11 -3.94 9.41
C SER A 255 -13.57 -3.51 9.53
N GLU A 256 -14.17 -3.69 10.71
CA GLU A 256 -15.55 -3.32 10.98
C GLU A 256 -15.75 -1.80 10.89
N MET A 257 -14.80 -1.03 11.41
CA MET A 257 -14.86 0.43 11.30
C MET A 257 -14.68 0.91 9.85
N LEU A 258 -13.80 0.28 9.06
CA LEU A 258 -13.65 0.61 7.64
C LEU A 258 -14.88 0.22 6.82
N ALA A 259 -15.49 -0.92 7.12
CA ALA A 259 -16.73 -1.35 6.49
C ALA A 259 -17.88 -0.36 6.69
N ASN A 260 -17.94 0.32 7.84
CA ASN A 260 -18.95 1.35 8.11
C ASN A 260 -18.66 2.71 7.44
N ASP A 261 -17.46 2.90 6.90
CA ASP A 261 -17.06 4.14 6.22
C ASP A 261 -17.27 4.09 4.70
N ILE A 262 -17.61 2.92 4.16
CA ILE A 262 -17.83 2.63 2.74
C ILE A 262 -19.34 2.57 2.50
#